data_AF-X1EW15-F1
#
_entry.id   AF-X1EW15-F1
#
_cell.length_a   1.000
_cell.length_b   1.000
_cell.length_c   1.000
_cell.angle_alpha   90.00
_cell.angle_beta   90.00
_cell.angle_gamma   90.00
#
_symmetry.space_group_name_H-M   'P 1'
#
loop_
_entity.id
_entity.type
_entity.pdbx_description
1 polymer ?
#
loop_
_entity_poly.entity_id
_entity_poly.type
_entity_poly.pdbx_seq_one_letter_code
_entity_poly.pdbx_strand_id
1 'polypeptide(L)' 'MFKPKFTITNKINKALLEIERARGFLEATKLKEEWIREMQSEALILESHYSTHIEGTKLTLAQSKKILTGKTIQK' A
#
# COMPACT_ATOMS: atom_id res chain seq x y z
N MET A 1 26.64 -16.57 -9.51
CA MET A 1 25.96 -15.34 -9.03
C MET A 1 24.80 -15.03 -9.97
N PHE A 2 23.59 -14.78 -9.45
CA PHE A 2 22.43 -14.44 -10.28
C PHE A 2 22.63 -13.08 -10.95
N LYS A 3 22.29 -12.97 -12.23
CA LYS A 3 22.30 -11.72 -13.01
C LYS A 3 20.89 -11.49 -13.57
N PRO A 4 20.06 -10.64 -12.92
CA PRO A 4 18.73 -10.37 -13.43
C PRO A 4 18.81 -9.71 -14.81
N LYS A 5 17.92 -10.12 -15.71
CA LYS A 5 17.75 -9.49 -17.02
C LYS A 5 16.46 -8.69 -17.00
N PHE A 6 16.58 -7.37 -17.09
CA PHE A 6 15.44 -6.46 -17.17
C PHE A 6 15.21 -6.07 -18.63
N THR A 7 13.95 -6.13 -19.07
CA THR A 7 13.55 -5.69 -20.41
C THR A 7 12.32 -4.80 -20.29
N ILE A 8 12.41 -3.58 -20.81
CA ILE A 8 11.26 -2.67 -20.91
C ILE A 8 10.52 -3.01 -22.20
N THR A 9 9.23 -3.32 -22.06
CA THR A 9 8.32 -3.51 -23.19
C THR A 9 7.41 -2.30 -23.34
N ASN A 10 6.76 -2.14 -24.49
CA ASN A 10 5.75 -1.08 -24.68
C ASN A 10 4.62 -1.15 -23.64
N LYS A 11 4.24 -2.35 -23.19
CA LYS A 11 3.24 -2.54 -22.13
C LYS A 11 3.74 -2.00 -20.78
N ILE A 12 4.98 -2.30 -20.41
CA ILE A 12 5.60 -1.78 -19.19
C ILE A 12 5.69 -0.25 -19.26
N ASN A 13 6.16 0.29 -20.39
CA ASN A 13 6.27 1.74 -20.57
C ASN A 13 4.90 2.44 -20.46
N LYS A 14 3.85 1.86 -21.05
CA LYS A 14 2.50 2.38 -20.92
C LYS A 14 2.02 2.36 -19.47
N ALA A 15 2.23 1.25 -18.74
CA ALA A 15 1.83 1.14 -17.35
C ALA A 15 2.56 2.16 -16.45
N LEU A 16 3.87 2.36 -16.66
CA LEU A 16 4.64 3.38 -15.95
C LEU A 16 4.06 4.78 -16.20
N LEU A 17 3.72 5.10 -17.46
CA LEU A 17 3.13 6.40 -17.79
C LEU A 17 1.77 6.62 -17.15
N GLU A 18 0.91 5.59 -17.05
CA GLU A 18 -0.36 5.70 -16.32
C GLU A 18 -0.14 5.96 -14.82
N ILE A 19 0.82 5.25 -14.20
CA ILE A 19 1.18 5.45 -12.79
C ILE A 19 1.67 6.89 -12.55
N GLU A 20 2.58 7.39 -13.39
CA GLU A 20 3.11 8.74 -13.27
C GLU A 20 2.03 9.80 -13.50
N ARG A 21 1.07 9.58 -14.40
CA ARG A 21 -0.07 10.49 -14.59
C ARG A 21 -0.96 10.55 -13.35
N ALA A 22 -1.29 9.39 -12.77
CA ALA A 22 -2.08 9.35 -11.53
C ALA A 22 -1.36 10.03 -10.37
N ARG A 23 -0.05 9.77 -10.22
CA ARG A 23 0.78 10.39 -9.19
C ARG A 23 0.86 11.91 -9.36
N GLY A 24 1.19 12.39 -10.55
CA GLY A 24 1.31 13.82 -10.83
C GLY A 24 0.00 14.57 -10.60
N PHE A 25 -1.14 13.94 -10.89
CA PHE A 25 -2.45 14.50 -10.54
C PHE A 25 -2.59 14.67 -9.01
N LEU A 26 -2.31 13.63 -8.23
CA LEU A 26 -2.41 13.69 -6.76
C LEU A 26 -1.46 14.74 -6.17
N GLU A 27 -0.24 14.84 -6.67
CA GLU A 27 0.76 15.83 -6.19
C GLU A 27 0.35 17.28 -6.50
N ALA A 28 -0.32 17.51 -7.64
CA ALA A 28 -0.80 18.83 -8.01
C ALA A 28 -2.08 19.25 -7.25
N THR A 29 -2.83 18.29 -6.71
CA THR A 29 -4.06 18.58 -5.96
C THR A 29 -3.78 19.03 -4.53
N LYS A 30 -4.46 20.10 -4.10
CA LYS A 30 -4.47 20.52 -2.69
C LYS A 30 -5.54 19.73 -1.92
N LEU A 31 -5.14 18.58 -1.39
CA LEU A 31 -5.98 17.81 -0.46
C LEU A 31 -5.82 18.35 0.96
N LYS A 32 -6.87 18.21 1.78
CA LYS A 32 -6.78 18.58 3.19
C LYS A 32 -5.81 17.64 3.91
N GLU A 33 -4.96 18.19 4.77
CA GLU A 33 -3.98 17.41 5.53
C GLU A 33 -4.63 16.31 6.39
N GLU A 34 -5.80 16.59 6.97
CA GLU A 34 -6.58 15.63 7.74
C GLU A 34 -6.92 14.37 6.92
N TRP A 35 -7.35 14.55 5.67
CA TRP A 35 -7.68 13.44 4.78
C TRP A 35 -6.44 12.63 4.40
N ILE A 36 -5.31 13.29 4.15
CA ILE A 36 -4.05 12.60 3.84
C ILE A 36 -3.64 11.70 5.02
N ARG A 37 -3.69 12.21 6.25
CA ARG A 37 -3.34 11.45 7.45
C ARG A 37 -4.26 10.24 7.65
N GLU A 38 -5.57 10.42 7.48
CA GLU A 38 -6.54 9.34 7.58
C GLU A 38 -6.29 8.26 6.52
N MET A 39 -6.13 8.66 5.25
CA MET A 39 -5.84 7.72 4.15
C MET A 39 -4.52 6.96 4.37
N GLN A 40 -3.47 7.63 4.83
CA GLN A 40 -2.19 6.97 5.16
C GLN A 40 -2.34 5.96 6.29
N SER A 41 -3.11 6.28 7.33
CA SER A 41 -3.38 5.35 8.42
C SER A 41 -4.13 4.10 7.95
N GLU A 42 -5.16 4.25 7.11
CA GLU A 42 -5.89 3.11 6.55
C GLU A 42 -5.03 2.31 5.56
N ALA A 43 -4.22 2.97 4.74
CA ALA A 43 -3.29 2.31 3.83
C ALA A 43 -2.29 1.41 4.59
N LEU A 44 -1.73 1.89 5.71
CA LEU A 44 -0.84 1.11 6.55
C LEU A 44 -1.51 -0.15 7.13
N ILE A 45 -2.79 -0.04 7.52
CA ILE A 45 -3.57 -1.16 8.03
C ILE A 45 -3.80 -2.21 6.94
N LEU A 46 -4.17 -1.77 5.73
CA LEU A 46 -4.40 -2.65 4.60
C LEU A 46 -3.10 -3.34 4.15
N GLU A 47 -2.01 -2.58 4.02
CA GLU A 47 -0.68 -3.10 3.66
C GLU A 47 -0.23 -4.18 4.64
N SER A 48 -0.24 -3.86 5.94
CA SER A 48 0.19 -4.79 6.98
C SER A 48 -0.65 -6.06 6.96
N HIS A 49 -1.99 -5.93 6.88
CA HIS A 49 -2.88 -7.09 6.85
C HIS A 49 -2.61 -7.97 5.64
N TYR A 50 -2.64 -7.43 4.42
CA TYR A 50 -2.52 -8.23 3.21
C TYR A 50 -1.11 -8.81 3.03
N SER A 51 -0.06 -8.04 3.32
CA SER A 51 1.32 -8.52 3.24
C SER A 51 1.55 -9.68 4.21
N THR A 52 1.18 -9.54 5.48
CA THR A 52 1.40 -10.63 6.45
C THR A 52 0.44 -11.79 6.23
N HIS A 53 -0.73 -11.57 5.62
CA HIS A 53 -1.66 -12.66 5.29
C HIS A 53 -1.11 -13.56 4.19
N ILE A 54 -0.43 -12.99 3.18
CA ILE A 54 0.30 -13.75 2.16
C ILE A 54 1.38 -14.63 2.81
N GLU A 55 2.05 -14.12 3.85
CA GLU A 55 3.03 -14.88 4.64
C GLU A 55 2.39 -15.86 5.66
N GLY A 56 1.05 -15.97 5.69
CA GLY A 56 0.33 -16.99 6.46
C GLY A 56 -0.28 -16.55 7.78
N THR A 57 -0.23 -15.27 8.15
CA THR A 57 -0.95 -14.78 9.34
C THR A 57 -2.46 -14.99 9.23
N LYS A 58 -3.10 -15.38 10.33
CA LYS A 58 -4.56 -15.65 10.39
C LYS A 58 -5.36 -14.49 11.02
N LEU A 59 -4.73 -13.33 11.17
CA LEU A 59 -5.40 -12.15 11.70
C LEU A 59 -6.40 -11.63 10.67
N THR A 60 -7.59 -11.29 11.12
CA THR A 60 -8.55 -10.52 10.33
C THR A 60 -8.06 -9.08 10.14
N LEU A 61 -8.60 -8.38 9.15
CA LEU A 61 -8.33 -6.94 8.96
C LEU A 61 -8.66 -6.14 10.23
N ALA A 62 -9.76 -6.47 10.90
CA ALA A 62 -10.16 -5.83 12.16
C ALA A 62 -9.17 -6.08 13.31
N GLN A 63 -8.62 -7.29 13.43
CA GLN A 63 -7.58 -7.60 14.40
C GLN A 63 -6.28 -6.86 14.08
N SER A 64 -5.91 -6.80 12.80
CA SER A 64 -4.73 -6.06 12.33
C SER A 64 -4.85 -4.57 12.66
N LYS A 65 -6.02 -3.98 12.43
CA LYS A 65 -6.34 -2.59 12.83
C LYS A 65 -6.23 -2.37 14.34
N LYS A 66 -6.73 -3.31 15.15
CA LYS A 66 -6.60 -3.22 16.62
C LYS A 66 -5.13 -3.19 17.04
N ILE A 67 -4.32 -4.11 16.53
CA ILE A 67 -2.88 -4.17 16.86
C ILE A 67 -2.16 -2.88 16.46
N LEU A 68 -2.36 -2.40 15.23
CA LEU A 68 -1.70 -1.19 14.72
C LEU A 68 -2.14 0.09 15.44
N THR A 69 -3.33 0.09 16.05
CA THR A 69 -3.82 1.19 16.91
C THR A 69 -3.48 1.00 18.39
N GLY A 70 -2.59 0.06 18.71
CA GLY A 70 -2.10 -0.19 20.08
C GLY A 70 -3.08 -0.98 20.97
N LYS A 71 -4.15 -1.54 20.41
CA LYS A 71 -5.12 -2.37 21.14
C LYS A 71 -4.68 -3.83 21.15
N THR A 72 -4.95 -4.50 22.26
CA THR A 72 -4.73 -5.94 22.36
C THR A 72 -5.82 -6.73 21.64
N ILE A 73 -5.45 -7.91 21.13
CA ILE A 73 -6.40 -8.90 20.64
C ILE A 73 -6.36 -10.11 21.57
N GLN A 74 -7.52 -10.70 21.84
CA GLN A 74 -7.58 -11.97 22.57
C GLN A 74 -7.20 -13.11 21.62
N LYS A 75 -6.50 -14.12 22.17
CA LYS A 75 -6.13 -15.34 21.46
C LYS A 75 -7.34 -16.22 21.21
#